data_AF-A0A8J2IHV6-F1
#
_entry.id   AF-A0A8J2IHV6-F1
#
_cell.length_a   1.000
_cell.length_b   1.000
_cell.length_c   1.000
_cell.angle_alpha   90.00
_cell.angle_beta   90.00
_cell.angle_gamma   90.00
#
_symmetry.space_group_name_H-M   'P 1'
#
loop_
_entity.id
_entity.type
_entity.pdbx_description
1 polymer ?
#
loop_
_entity_poly.entity_id
_entity_poly.type
_entity_poly.pdbx_seq_one_letter_code
_entity_poly.pdbx_strand_id
1 'polypeptide(L)'
;MTMLRHLVFMAFFVLACAVSSVPDKQMNDWLDAGGIPLAMAAQPMWFFGQSQNQPPCYPTRAIQRGKQAPGGALCAFPEVGGHCRTPGRKIANPGPDFPIYYTYNKCNNDEIRVAYNIFFDKDGTIVDGHR
;
A
#
# COMPACT_ATOMS: atom_id res chain seq x y z
N MET A 1 54.19 -32.61 -16.63
CA MET A 1 52.83 -32.66 -17.20
C MET A 1 52.05 -31.49 -16.65
N THR A 2 52.00 -30.44 -17.44
CA THR A 2 51.37 -29.14 -17.21
C THR A 2 49.85 -29.28 -17.32
N MET A 3 49.11 -28.94 -16.26
CA MET A 3 47.68 -28.66 -16.34
C MET A 3 47.41 -27.33 -15.65
N LEU A 4 47.49 -26.28 -16.45
CA LEU A 4 47.13 -24.91 -16.11
C LEU A 4 45.61 -24.85 -15.99
N ARG A 5 45.10 -24.81 -14.76
CA ARG A 5 43.67 -24.81 -14.46
C ARG A 5 43.13 -23.38 -14.61
N HIS A 6 42.59 -23.05 -15.78
CA HIS A 6 41.91 -21.79 -16.03
C HIS A 6 40.57 -21.74 -15.30
N LEU A 7 40.55 -21.10 -14.13
CA LEU A 7 39.32 -20.65 -13.48
C LEU A 7 38.80 -19.43 -14.23
N VAL A 8 37.82 -19.65 -15.11
CA VAL A 8 37.02 -18.58 -15.71
C VAL A 8 36.13 -18.01 -14.60
N PHE A 9 36.50 -16.83 -14.08
CA PHE A 9 35.62 -16.03 -13.23
C PHE A 9 34.51 -15.43 -14.11
N MET A 10 33.34 -16.07 -14.11
CA MET A 10 32.15 -15.51 -14.76
C MET A 10 31.53 -14.47 -13.81
N ALA A 11 31.87 -13.19 -14.03
CA ALA A 11 31.27 -12.08 -13.29
C ALA A 11 29.83 -11.87 -13.79
N PHE A 12 28.84 -12.21 -12.97
CA PHE A 12 27.45 -11.79 -13.17
C PHE A 12 27.36 -10.28 -12.95
N PHE A 13 27.44 -9.49 -14.02
CA PHE A 13 27.01 -8.10 -14.02
C PHE A 13 25.47 -8.07 -13.97
N VAL A 14 24.91 -8.04 -12.76
CA VAL A 14 23.51 -7.65 -12.59
C VAL A 14 23.46 -6.15 -12.85
N LEU A 15 22.95 -5.76 -14.02
CA LEU A 15 22.67 -4.37 -14.34
C LEU A 15 21.48 -3.94 -13.46
N ALA A 16 21.76 -3.38 -12.29
CA ALA A 16 20.75 -2.68 -11.51
C ALA A 16 20.25 -1.52 -12.36
N CYS A 17 19.02 -1.61 -12.88
CA CYS A 17 18.38 -0.50 -13.56
C CYS A 17 18.36 0.68 -12.58
N ALA A 18 19.02 1.77 -12.97
CA ALA A 18 19.12 2.98 -12.18
C ALA A 18 17.71 3.47 -11.85
N VAL A 19 17.49 3.85 -10.59
CA VAL A 19 16.35 4.67 -10.19
C VAL A 19 16.37 5.90 -11.09
N SER A 20 15.39 6.03 -11.99
CA SER A 20 15.21 7.27 -12.74
C SER A 20 14.81 8.34 -11.74
N SER A 21 15.67 9.34 -11.53
CA SER A 21 15.31 10.50 -10.71
C SER A 21 14.16 11.25 -11.37
N VAL A 22 13.27 11.80 -10.54
CA VAL A 22 12.23 12.71 -11.02
C VAL A 22 12.90 14.07 -11.27
N PRO A 23 12.86 14.62 -12.50
CA PRO A 23 13.45 15.93 -12.77
C PRO A 23 12.78 17.04 -11.96
N ASP A 24 13.55 18.04 -11.52
CA ASP A 24 13.06 19.14 -10.70
C ASP A 24 11.83 19.83 -11.30
N LYS A 25 11.84 20.06 -12.61
CA LYS A 25 10.69 20.65 -13.31
C LYS A 25 9.43 19.80 -13.10
N GLN A 26 9.54 18.49 -13.30
CA GLN A 26 8.42 17.56 -13.13
C GLN A 26 7.94 17.52 -11.68
N MET A 27 8.87 17.52 -10.72
CA MET A 27 8.52 17.57 -9.30
C MET A 27 7.78 18.86 -8.95
N ASN A 28 8.26 20.02 -9.41
CA ASN A 28 7.60 21.30 -9.20
C ASN A 28 6.21 21.34 -9.85
N ASP A 29 6.09 20.86 -11.10
CA ASP A 29 4.79 20.75 -11.79
C ASP A 29 3.79 19.89 -10.96
N TRP A 30 4.26 18.80 -10.35
CA TRP A 30 3.43 17.95 -9.49
C TRP A 30 3.01 18.63 -8.18
N LEU A 31 3.92 19.38 -7.55
CA LEU A 31 3.64 20.12 -6.31
C LEU A 31 2.66 21.27 -6.57
N ASP A 32 2.82 21.99 -7.68
CA ASP A 32 1.95 23.10 -8.11
C ASP A 32 0.54 22.60 -8.47
N ALA A 33 0.41 21.36 -8.94
CA ALA A 33 -0.87 20.68 -9.16
C ALA A 33 -1.53 20.15 -7.87
N GLY A 34 -1.13 20.66 -6.69
CA GLY A 34 -1.67 20.25 -5.39
C GLY A 34 -1.24 18.83 -4.98
N GLY A 35 -0.13 18.32 -5.53
CA GLY A 35 0.45 17.03 -5.17
C GLY A 35 -0.35 15.80 -5.62
N ILE A 36 -1.45 15.96 -6.37
CA ILE A 36 -2.21 14.82 -6.91
C ILE A 36 -1.31 13.93 -7.78
N PRO A 37 -0.57 14.47 -8.78
CA PRO A 37 0.25 13.61 -9.65
C PRO A 37 1.40 12.95 -8.89
N LEU A 38 1.99 13.67 -7.92
CA LEU A 38 3.00 13.11 -7.01
C LEU A 38 2.44 11.93 -6.21
N ALA A 39 1.25 12.08 -5.62
CA ALA A 39 0.62 11.01 -4.84
C ALA A 39 0.21 9.82 -5.71
N MET A 40 -0.16 10.05 -6.98
CA MET A 40 -0.42 8.95 -7.90
C MET A 40 0.87 8.23 -8.32
N ALA A 41 1.96 8.96 -8.54
CA ALA A 41 3.26 8.39 -8.93
C ALA A 41 3.92 7.61 -7.79
N ALA A 42 3.75 8.06 -6.55
CA ALA A 42 4.36 7.44 -5.37
C ALA A 42 3.43 6.48 -4.62
N GLN A 43 2.27 6.12 -5.18
CA GLN A 43 1.29 5.29 -4.47
C GLN A 43 1.86 3.87 -4.22
N PRO A 44 1.69 3.31 -3.02
CA PRO A 44 2.05 1.93 -2.77
C PRO A 44 1.05 0.98 -3.43
N MET A 45 1.44 -0.28 -3.52
CA MET A 45 0.51 -1.37 -3.80
C MET A 45 0.08 -2.02 -2.49
N TRP A 46 -1.23 -2.10 -2.24
CA TRP A 46 -1.77 -2.73 -1.04
C TRP A 46 -2.16 -4.19 -1.31
N PHE A 47 -1.61 -5.09 -0.51
CA PHE A 47 -1.99 -6.51 -0.50
C PHE A 47 -2.81 -6.81 0.75
N PHE A 48 -4.06 -7.24 0.56
CA PHE A 48 -4.95 -7.63 1.65
C PHE A 48 -4.99 -9.15 1.76
N GLY A 49 -4.42 -9.68 2.84
CA GLY A 49 -4.31 -11.12 3.06
C GLY A 49 -5.64 -11.76 3.49
N GLN A 50 -5.80 -13.03 3.16
CA GLN A 50 -6.89 -13.87 3.63
C GLN A 50 -6.32 -14.94 4.57
N SER A 51 -6.94 -15.16 5.73
CA SER A 51 -6.52 -16.18 6.70
C SER A 51 -7.62 -17.21 6.86
N GLN A 52 -7.29 -18.51 6.96
CA GLN A 52 -8.27 -19.59 7.19
C GLN A 52 -9.47 -19.57 6.22
N ASN A 53 -9.24 -19.15 4.97
CA ASN A 53 -10.27 -18.93 3.96
C ASN A 53 -11.38 -17.92 4.38
N GLN A 54 -11.11 -17.04 5.33
CA GLN A 54 -12.00 -15.95 5.76
C GLN A 54 -11.57 -14.61 5.17
N PRO A 55 -12.49 -13.84 4.54
CA PRO A 55 -12.15 -12.55 3.97
C PRO A 55 -11.65 -11.58 5.07
N PRO A 56 -10.69 -10.70 4.76
CA PRO A 56 -10.34 -9.61 5.66
C PRO A 56 -11.40 -8.50 5.61
N CYS A 57 -11.34 -7.57 6.57
CA CYS A 57 -11.91 -6.26 6.35
C CYS A 57 -11.17 -5.53 5.23
N TYR A 58 -11.89 -4.71 4.48
CA TYR A 58 -11.41 -4.01 3.30
C TYR A 58 -11.61 -2.50 3.46
N PRO A 59 -10.70 -1.66 2.96
CA PRO A 59 -10.78 -0.24 3.25
C PRO A 59 -12.09 0.41 2.78
N THR A 60 -12.57 1.35 3.60
CA THR A 60 -13.82 2.07 3.40
C THR A 60 -13.64 3.56 3.69
N ARG A 61 -14.71 4.34 3.54
CA ARG A 61 -14.68 5.79 3.80
C ARG A 61 -14.63 6.03 5.30
N ALA A 62 -13.67 6.84 5.76
CA ALA A 62 -13.57 7.29 7.15
C ALA A 62 -14.70 8.25 7.55
N ILE A 63 -15.31 8.93 6.57
CA ILE A 63 -16.43 9.84 6.76
C ILE A 63 -17.64 9.32 5.98
N GLN A 64 -18.76 9.13 6.67
CA GLN A 64 -20.04 8.75 6.10
C GLN A 64 -21.08 9.79 6.46
N ARG A 65 -21.77 10.36 5.45
CA ARG A 65 -22.81 11.38 5.63
C ARG A 65 -22.35 12.58 6.48
N GLY A 66 -21.11 13.02 6.26
CA GLY A 66 -20.50 14.15 6.97
C GLY A 66 -20.08 13.88 8.42
N LYS A 67 -20.16 12.63 8.89
CA LYS A 67 -19.73 12.22 10.24
C LYS A 67 -18.69 11.10 10.15
N GLN A 68 -17.90 10.92 11.21
CA GLN A 68 -17.01 9.77 11.34
C GLN A 68 -17.79 8.47 11.10
N ALA A 69 -17.21 7.58 10.29
CA ALA A 69 -17.77 6.27 10.05
C ALA A 69 -17.90 5.50 11.37
N PRO A 70 -19.04 4.83 11.62
CA PRO A 70 -19.18 4.01 12.82
C PRO A 70 -18.23 2.82 12.75
N GLY A 71 -17.66 2.45 13.90
CA GLY A 71 -16.84 1.25 14.00
C GLY A 71 -17.65 -0.04 13.83
N GLY A 72 -17.11 -0.98 13.06
CA GLY A 72 -17.71 -2.29 12.78
C GLY A 72 -17.75 -3.18 14.01
N ALA A 73 -18.70 -4.12 14.06
CA ALA A 73 -18.75 -5.08 15.15
C ALA A 73 -17.62 -6.11 15.04
N LEU A 74 -16.99 -6.45 16.17
CA LEU A 74 -15.98 -7.51 16.23
C LEU A 74 -16.65 -8.88 16.14
N CYS A 75 -15.97 -9.83 15.49
CA CYS A 75 -16.39 -11.23 15.38
C CYS A 75 -15.38 -12.15 16.05
N ALA A 76 -15.79 -13.38 16.35
CA ALA A 76 -14.87 -14.40 16.85
C ALA A 76 -13.90 -14.83 15.75
N PHE A 77 -12.68 -15.24 16.11
CA PHE A 77 -11.76 -15.88 15.18
C PHE A 77 -12.40 -17.17 14.61
N PRO A 78 -12.28 -17.46 13.30
CA PRO A 78 -11.47 -16.79 12.29
C PRO A 78 -12.17 -15.68 11.48
N GLU A 79 -13.39 -15.26 11.82
CA GLU A 79 -14.23 -14.36 11.01
C GLU A 79 -13.82 -12.88 11.10
N VAL A 80 -12.55 -12.56 10.85
CA VAL A 80 -12.02 -11.20 10.94
C VAL A 80 -12.75 -10.20 10.02
N GLY A 81 -13.27 -10.64 8.88
CA GLY A 81 -14.05 -9.83 7.94
C GLY A 81 -15.56 -9.72 8.21
N GLY A 82 -16.08 -10.28 9.31
CA GLY A 82 -17.51 -10.16 9.62
C GLY A 82 -17.90 -8.72 9.97
N HIS A 83 -19.11 -8.26 9.61
CA HIS A 83 -19.62 -6.90 9.89
C HIS A 83 -18.77 -5.72 9.40
N CYS A 84 -17.88 -5.93 8.43
CA CYS A 84 -17.17 -4.87 7.73
C CYS A 84 -17.30 -5.04 6.21
N ARG A 85 -16.88 -4.02 5.45
CA ARG A 85 -16.74 -4.17 3.99
C ARG A 85 -15.69 -5.25 3.72
N THR A 86 -15.99 -6.23 2.87
CA THR A 86 -15.02 -7.22 2.37
C THR A 86 -14.66 -6.90 0.91
N PRO A 87 -13.59 -7.52 0.35
CA PRO A 87 -13.24 -7.31 -1.06
C PRO A 87 -14.35 -7.76 -2.04
N GLY A 88 -15.25 -8.65 -1.63
CA GLY A 88 -16.32 -9.17 -2.51
C GLY A 88 -15.82 -9.94 -3.75
N ARG A 89 -14.56 -10.39 -3.74
CA ARG A 89 -13.89 -11.11 -4.82
C ARG A 89 -13.11 -12.30 -4.23
N LYS A 90 -12.86 -13.32 -5.05
CA LYS A 90 -12.05 -14.48 -4.65
C LYS A 90 -10.58 -14.09 -4.52
N ILE A 91 -9.81 -14.83 -3.71
CA ILE A 91 -8.35 -14.68 -3.59
C ILE A 91 -7.66 -14.68 -4.95
N ALA A 92 -6.50 -14.01 -5.04
CA ALA A 92 -5.70 -13.85 -6.25
C ALA A 92 -6.36 -13.03 -7.40
N ASN A 93 -7.43 -12.29 -7.09
CA ASN A 93 -8.02 -11.32 -8.02
C ASN A 93 -7.77 -9.89 -7.53
N PRO A 94 -7.66 -8.90 -8.43
CA PRO A 94 -7.65 -7.49 -8.04
C PRO A 94 -8.87 -7.14 -7.19
N GLY A 95 -8.61 -6.43 -6.08
CA GLY A 95 -9.67 -5.92 -5.22
C GLY A 95 -10.44 -4.76 -5.88
N PRO A 96 -11.65 -4.46 -5.40
CA PRO A 96 -12.41 -3.29 -5.86
C PRO A 96 -11.76 -1.99 -5.39
N ASP A 97 -12.06 -0.87 -6.04
CA ASP A 97 -11.57 0.44 -5.61
C ASP A 97 -11.93 0.77 -4.16
N PHE A 98 -11.03 1.46 -3.47
CA PHE A 98 -11.23 1.91 -2.11
C PHE A 98 -10.68 3.32 -1.87
N PRO A 99 -11.21 4.06 -0.88
CA PRO A 99 -10.73 5.40 -0.58
C PRO A 99 -9.32 5.37 0.00
N ILE A 100 -8.47 6.24 -0.52
CA ILE A 100 -7.13 6.53 0.00
C ILE A 100 -7.08 8.01 0.31
N TYR A 101 -6.61 8.35 1.50
CA TYR A 101 -6.36 9.73 1.89
C TYR A 101 -4.86 9.96 1.86
N TYR A 102 -4.42 11.08 1.30
CA TYR A 102 -3.00 11.39 1.28
C TYR A 102 -2.75 12.82 1.75
N THR A 103 -1.56 13.02 2.29
CA THR A 103 -0.95 14.33 2.49
C THR A 103 0.45 14.29 1.91
N TYR A 104 0.98 15.44 1.49
CA TYR A 104 2.37 15.54 1.09
C TYR A 104 3.03 16.74 1.77
N ASN A 105 4.32 16.64 2.04
CA ASN A 105 5.12 17.71 2.61
C ASN A 105 6.51 17.74 1.97
N LYS A 106 6.91 18.90 1.46
CA LYS A 106 8.30 19.15 1.06
C LYS A 106 9.12 19.39 2.31
N CYS A 107 9.99 18.45 2.65
CA CYS A 107 10.76 18.47 3.88
C CYS A 107 12.04 19.30 3.73
N ASN A 108 12.68 19.22 2.57
CA ASN A 108 13.83 20.05 2.16
C ASN A 108 13.91 20.06 0.62
N ASN A 109 15.05 20.44 0.03
CA ASN A 109 15.21 20.49 -1.42
C ASN A 109 15.21 19.11 -2.10
N ASP A 110 15.62 18.07 -1.38
CA ASP A 110 15.86 16.73 -1.93
C ASP A 110 14.86 15.68 -1.39
N GLU A 111 13.97 16.09 -0.48
CA GLU A 111 13.05 15.17 0.19
C GLU A 111 11.62 15.71 0.20
N ILE A 112 10.71 14.90 -0.34
CA ILE A 112 9.26 15.08 -0.22
C ILE A 112 8.68 13.80 0.36
N ARG A 113 7.86 13.96 1.40
CA ARG A 113 7.15 12.84 2.03
C ARG A 113 5.70 12.84 1.59
N VAL A 114 5.22 11.69 1.13
CA VAL A 114 3.80 11.45 0.88
C VAL A 114 3.32 10.41 1.89
N ALA A 115 2.34 10.78 2.71
CA ALA A 115 1.74 9.88 3.68
C ALA A 115 0.37 9.43 3.16
N TYR A 116 0.20 8.12 2.98
CA TYR A 116 -1.06 7.50 2.59
C TYR A 116 -1.74 6.89 3.80
N ASN A 117 -3.04 7.11 3.91
CA ASN A 117 -3.88 6.60 4.98
C ASN A 117 -5.07 5.87 4.35
N ILE A 118 -5.34 4.68 4.86
CA ILE A 118 -6.52 3.89 4.54
C ILE A 118 -7.29 3.66 5.84
N PHE A 119 -8.61 3.61 5.74
CA PHE A 119 -9.47 3.44 6.90
C PHE A 119 -10.17 2.09 6.83
N PHE A 120 -10.10 1.34 7.93
CA PHE A 120 -10.92 0.18 8.19
C PHE A 120 -11.89 0.55 9.31
N ASP A 121 -13.11 0.04 9.22
CA ASP A 121 -14.14 0.24 10.25
C ASP A 121 -13.85 -0.57 11.53
N LYS A 122 -12.94 -1.53 11.49
CA LYS A 122 -12.40 -2.26 12.64
C LYS A 122 -11.13 -3.03 12.26
N ASP A 123 -10.45 -3.55 13.27
CA ASP A 123 -9.32 -4.45 13.12
C ASP A 123 -9.39 -5.56 14.19
N GLY A 124 -9.04 -6.79 13.80
CA GLY A 124 -8.99 -7.94 14.71
C GLY A 124 -10.34 -8.59 15.05
N THR A 125 -10.36 -9.28 16.19
CA THR A 125 -11.45 -10.17 16.65
C THR A 125 -11.99 -9.73 18.01
N ILE A 126 -12.99 -10.42 18.55
CA ILE A 126 -13.55 -10.12 19.89
C ILE A 126 -12.47 -10.16 21.00
N VAL A 127 -11.43 -10.99 20.85
CA VAL A 127 -10.40 -11.18 21.90
C VAL A 127 -9.36 -10.06 21.88
N ASP A 128 -8.87 -9.70 20.68
CA ASP A 128 -7.68 -8.83 20.52
C ASP A 128 -7.90 -7.67 19.53
N GLY A 129 -9.15 -7.37 19.19
CA GLY A 129 -9.52 -6.38 18.18
C GLY A 129 -9.94 -5.02 18.73
N HIS A 130 -10.05 -4.05 17.82
CA HIS A 130 -10.53 -2.71 18.08
C HIS A 130 -11.45 -2.23 16.94
N ARG A 131 -12.27 -1.23 17.25
CA ARG A 131 -13.22 -0.61 16.33
C ARG A 131 -12.78 0.80 15.99
#